data_AF-A0A7Y2IPR1-F1
#
_entry.id   AF-A0A7Y2IPR1-F1
#
_cell.length_a   1.000
_cell.length_b   1.000
_cell.length_c   1.000
_cell.angle_alpha   90.00
_cell.angle_beta   90.00
_cell.angle_gamma   90.00
#
_symmetry.space_group_name_H-M   'P 1'
#
loop_
_entity.id
_entity.type
_entity.pdbx_description
1 polymer ?
#
loop_
_entity_poly.entity_id
_entity_poly.type
_entity_poly.pdbx_seq_one_letter_code
_entity_poly.pdbx_strand_id
1 'polypeptide(L)'
;MRIALRQTTDLGLRAGRVLLGEKSLSALGILDSQLGTGADRRVRHIDSLTGFDVFVTDADGDVVDDLRLAHDAGIPCVVPGEIEDPPPDSIVGANARSGLAHALAEQEIRRVGVPLEVSIGWTTEGQELRRGTAIAFPDPIGSLWARRAPSLVHPTFVAPVPGEWAGLSVRVTSASRAGVSTKLVGVADLAIHLDAIALAAAAATAADPGYPADVHQPWWSDAYLAKAIEMGLTVATHTAQDT
;
A
#
# COMPACT_ATOMS: atom_id res chain seq x y z
N MET A 1 7.15 13.72 12.37
CA MET A 1 7.62 12.33 12.32
C MET A 1 9.12 12.24 12.06
N ARG A 2 9.77 11.24 12.63
CA ARG A 2 11.15 10.82 12.42
C ARG A 2 11.08 9.34 12.01
N ILE A 3 11.43 9.04 10.77
CA ILE A 3 11.32 7.69 10.22
C ILE A 3 12.70 7.08 10.07
N ALA A 4 12.90 5.86 10.55
CA ALA A 4 14.06 5.06 10.24
C ALA A 4 13.73 4.12 9.08
N LEU A 5 14.63 4.01 8.12
CA LEU A 5 14.49 3.19 6.92
C LEU A 5 15.74 2.33 6.75
N ARG A 6 15.56 1.01 6.69
CA ARG A 6 16.56 0.09 6.14
C ARG A 6 16.25 -0.11 4.67
N GLN A 7 17.22 0.22 3.83
CA GLN A 7 17.09 0.18 2.38
C GLN A 7 17.92 -0.97 1.81
N THR A 8 17.25 -2.03 1.38
CA THR A 8 17.83 -3.25 0.80
C THR A 8 17.63 -3.34 -0.72
N THR A 9 16.59 -2.70 -1.27
CA THR A 9 16.26 -2.72 -2.70
C THR A 9 15.92 -1.32 -3.24
N ASP A 10 15.56 -1.25 -4.52
CA ASP A 10 15.05 -0.03 -5.16
C ASP A 10 13.71 0.44 -4.59
N LEU A 11 12.92 -0.46 -3.98
CA LEU A 11 11.66 -0.11 -3.32
C LEU A 11 11.92 0.85 -2.16
N GLY A 12 12.86 0.54 -1.28
CA GLY A 12 13.25 1.36 -0.15
C GLY A 12 13.81 2.71 -0.59
N LEU A 13 14.61 2.74 -1.67
CA LEU A 13 15.10 4.01 -2.24
C LEU A 13 13.94 4.91 -2.65
N ARG A 14 12.95 4.35 -3.34
CA ARG A 14 11.79 5.08 -3.84
C ARG A 14 10.85 5.47 -2.70
N ALA A 15 10.61 4.60 -1.73
CA ALA A 15 9.82 4.91 -0.54
C ALA A 15 10.47 6.04 0.27
N GLY A 16 11.79 6.01 0.44
CA GLY A 16 12.55 7.11 1.05
C GLY A 16 12.36 8.45 0.32
N ARG A 17 12.35 8.44 -1.02
CA ARG A 17 12.06 9.65 -1.82
C ARG A 17 10.63 10.15 -1.64
N VAL A 18 9.65 9.24 -1.60
CA VAL A 18 8.25 9.60 -1.32
C VAL A 18 8.13 10.23 0.08
N LEU A 19 8.75 9.62 1.09
CA LEU A 19 8.79 10.15 2.45
C LEU A 19 9.43 11.53 2.54
N LEU A 20 10.47 11.81 1.74
CA LEU A 20 11.05 13.15 1.68
C LEU A 20 10.07 14.21 1.14
N GLY A 21 9.05 13.81 0.39
CA GLY A 21 7.94 14.68 0.01
C GLY A 21 6.95 14.99 1.15
N GLU A 22 6.93 14.19 2.22
CA GLU A 22 5.98 14.34 3.32
C GLU A 22 6.31 15.54 4.20
N LYS A 23 5.34 16.44 4.35
CA LYS A 23 5.53 17.75 5.01
C LYS A 23 5.88 17.62 6.48
N SER A 24 5.34 16.61 7.16
CA SER A 24 5.56 16.41 8.58
C SER A 24 6.81 15.56 8.90
N LEU A 25 7.56 15.14 7.88
CA LEU A 25 8.86 14.48 8.04
C LEU A 25 9.93 15.47 8.49
N SER A 26 10.47 15.22 9.68
CA SER A 26 11.54 16.00 10.31
C SER A 26 12.92 15.36 10.17
N ALA A 27 12.99 14.02 10.09
CA ALA A 27 14.23 13.28 9.87
C ALA A 27 13.95 11.94 9.20
N LEU A 28 14.80 11.56 8.23
CA LEU A 28 14.87 10.22 7.64
C LEU A 28 16.22 9.61 8.02
N GLY A 29 16.19 8.63 8.93
CA GLY A 29 17.36 7.86 9.34
C GLY A 29 17.56 6.69 8.40
N ILE A 30 18.76 6.52 7.88
CA ILE A 30 19.10 5.43 6.96
C ILE A 30 19.97 4.43 7.71
N LEU A 31 19.42 3.26 7.97
CA LEU A 31 20.10 2.16 8.64
C LEU A 31 20.76 1.26 7.59
N ASP A 32 22.05 0.97 7.79
CA ASP A 32 22.83 -0.02 7.01
C ASP A 32 22.74 0.11 5.47
N SER A 33 22.58 1.32 4.93
CA SER A 33 22.50 1.50 3.48
C SER A 33 23.88 1.55 2.81
N GLN A 34 24.03 0.76 1.75
CA GLN A 34 25.11 0.91 0.76
C GLN A 34 24.75 1.84 -0.41
N LEU A 35 23.48 2.24 -0.50
CA LEU A 35 22.95 3.08 -1.57
C LEU A 35 23.00 4.55 -1.12
N GLY A 36 23.66 5.37 -1.93
CA GLY A 36 23.86 6.79 -1.64
C GLY A 36 22.53 7.51 -1.47
N THR A 37 22.42 8.25 -0.38
CA THR A 37 21.28 9.13 -0.16
C THR A 37 21.58 10.52 -0.72
N GLY A 38 20.60 11.13 -1.37
CA GLY A 38 20.75 12.47 -1.97
C GLY A 38 21.07 13.54 -0.91
N ALA A 39 21.40 14.75 -1.37
CA ALA A 39 21.84 15.85 -0.51
C ALA A 39 20.75 16.50 0.39
N ASP A 40 19.64 15.82 0.69
CA ASP A 40 18.59 16.37 1.55
C ASP A 40 19.04 16.37 3.01
N ARG A 41 19.02 17.55 3.64
CA ARG A 41 19.46 17.77 5.03
C ARG A 41 18.70 16.94 6.08
N ARG A 42 17.52 16.42 5.77
CA ARG A 42 16.72 15.57 6.66
C ARG A 42 17.23 14.14 6.68
N VAL A 43 18.03 13.75 5.68
CA VAL A 43 18.58 12.40 5.57
C VAL A 43 19.88 12.29 6.35
N ARG A 44 19.99 11.24 7.16
CA ARG A 44 21.19 10.95 7.94
C ARG A 44 21.39 9.46 8.08
N HIS A 45 22.64 9.01 8.05
CA HIS A 45 22.98 7.65 8.45
C HIS A 45 22.80 7.49 9.95
N ILE A 46 22.28 6.34 10.38
CA ILE A 46 22.05 6.00 11.79
C ILE A 46 22.61 4.61 12.10
N ASP A 47 22.94 4.41 13.37
CA ASP A 47 23.43 3.15 13.95
C ASP A 47 22.43 2.54 14.95
N SER A 48 21.38 3.29 15.32
CA SER A 48 20.32 2.83 16.21
C SER A 48 18.98 3.50 15.86
N LEU A 49 17.89 2.83 16.24
CA LEU A 49 16.51 3.32 16.08
C LEU A 49 16.10 4.34 17.16
N THR A 50 17.01 4.68 18.08
CA THR A 50 16.71 5.57 19.22
C THR A 50 16.21 6.94 18.76
N GLY A 51 15.03 7.33 19.24
CA GLY A 51 14.42 8.63 18.96
C GLY A 51 13.80 8.74 17.56
N PHE A 52 13.54 7.61 16.91
CA PHE A 52 12.65 7.51 15.75
C PHE A 52 11.25 7.08 16.19
N ASP A 53 10.25 7.38 15.37
CA ASP A 53 8.84 7.10 15.66
C ASP A 53 8.38 5.77 15.03
N VAL A 54 9.03 5.35 13.96
CA VAL A 54 8.71 4.13 13.19
C VAL A 54 9.95 3.64 12.45
N PHE A 55 10.07 2.32 12.31
CA PHE A 55 11.04 1.66 11.45
C PHE A 55 10.37 1.08 10.20
N VAL A 56 11.04 1.19 9.07
CA VAL A 56 10.58 0.72 7.76
C VAL A 56 11.68 -0.10 7.14
N THR A 57 11.34 -1.24 6.56
CA THR A 57 12.24 -2.05 5.75
C THR A 57 11.55 -2.44 4.46
N ASP A 58 12.30 -2.50 3.37
CA ASP A 58 11.82 -3.00 2.08
C ASP A 58 12.33 -4.40 1.75
N ALA A 59 12.89 -5.10 2.75
CA ALA A 59 13.40 -6.45 2.57
C ALA A 59 12.28 -7.40 2.09
N ASP A 60 12.57 -8.08 0.99
CA ASP A 60 11.73 -9.14 0.43
C ASP A 60 12.25 -10.49 0.96
N GLY A 61 11.58 -11.05 1.97
CA GLY A 61 11.95 -12.32 2.60
C GLY A 61 12.19 -12.22 4.11
N ASP A 62 13.40 -12.58 4.56
CA ASP A 62 13.73 -12.68 5.99
C ASP A 62 13.83 -11.29 6.64
N VAL A 63 12.73 -10.85 7.24
CA VAL A 63 12.61 -9.61 7.99
C VAL A 63 12.63 -9.82 9.51
N VAL A 64 12.94 -11.04 9.99
CA VAL A 64 12.82 -11.38 11.41
C VAL A 64 13.72 -10.49 12.27
N ASP A 65 14.95 -10.24 11.81
CA ASP A 65 15.88 -9.34 12.50
C ASP A 65 15.41 -7.88 12.48
N ASP A 66 14.76 -7.43 11.41
CA ASP A 66 14.18 -6.09 11.30
C ASP A 66 13.04 -5.88 12.28
N LEU A 67 12.12 -6.84 12.32
CA LEU A 67 10.99 -6.85 13.24
C LEU A 67 11.46 -6.87 14.70
N ARG A 68 12.45 -7.72 15.02
CA ARG A 68 13.03 -7.79 16.36
C ARG A 68 13.73 -6.49 16.75
N LEU A 69 14.50 -5.90 15.83
CA LEU A 69 15.20 -4.64 16.07
C LEU A 69 14.24 -3.50 16.42
N ALA A 70 13.12 -3.38 15.69
CA ALA A 70 12.09 -2.39 15.97
C ALA A 70 11.36 -2.65 17.29
N HIS A 71 11.01 -3.91 17.56
CA HIS A 71 10.38 -4.32 18.81
C HIS A 71 11.27 -4.01 20.02
N ASP A 72 12.56 -4.34 19.95
CA ASP A 72 13.56 -4.02 20.98
C ASP A 72 13.71 -2.50 21.19
N ALA A 73 13.47 -1.70 20.14
CA ALA A 73 13.45 -0.24 20.20
C ALA A 73 12.11 0.36 20.63
N GLY A 74 11.06 -0.46 20.79
CA GLY A 74 9.72 -0.04 21.19
C GLY A 74 9.00 0.84 20.16
N ILE A 75 9.24 0.61 18.86
CA ILE A 75 8.60 1.35 17.77
C ILE A 75 7.98 0.40 16.73
N PRO A 76 6.94 0.83 16.00
CA PRO A 76 6.34 0.00 14.96
C PRO A 76 7.31 -0.31 13.83
N CYS A 77 7.16 -1.51 13.25
CA CYS A 77 7.90 -1.92 12.06
C CYS A 77 6.97 -2.08 10.86
N VAL A 78 7.24 -1.37 9.77
CA VAL A 78 6.47 -1.46 8.53
C VAL A 78 7.23 -2.29 7.51
N VAL A 79 6.54 -3.31 6.98
CA VAL A 79 7.08 -4.25 5.99
C VAL A 79 6.13 -4.38 4.79
N PRO A 80 6.66 -4.51 3.57
CA PRO A 80 5.83 -4.64 2.38
C PRO A 80 5.15 -6.02 2.30
N GLY A 81 5.83 -7.07 2.78
CA GLY A 81 5.35 -8.46 2.69
C GLY A 81 4.24 -8.79 3.68
N GLU A 82 3.45 -9.81 3.34
CA GLU A 82 2.62 -10.50 4.32
C GLU A 82 3.51 -11.45 5.13
N ILE A 83 3.32 -11.48 6.44
CA ILE A 83 4.12 -12.30 7.36
C ILE A 83 3.16 -13.14 8.18
N GLU A 84 3.48 -14.43 8.30
CA GLU A 84 2.81 -15.34 9.21
C GLU A 84 3.31 -15.08 10.63
N ASP A 85 2.40 -14.81 11.57
CA ASP A 85 2.68 -14.56 12.99
C ASP A 85 3.78 -13.50 13.26
N PRO A 86 3.65 -12.27 12.75
CA PRO A 86 4.60 -11.20 13.06
C PRO A 86 4.49 -10.79 14.55
N PRO A 87 5.54 -10.19 15.13
CA PRO A 87 5.47 -9.68 16.50
C PRO A 87 4.45 -8.54 16.61
N PRO A 88 3.97 -8.21 17.82
CA PRO A 88 3.20 -7.00 18.08
C PRO A 88 3.92 -5.76 17.53
N ASP A 89 3.16 -4.70 17.23
CA ASP A 89 3.67 -3.45 16.64
C ASP A 89 4.12 -3.58 15.16
N SER A 90 3.77 -4.69 14.50
CA SER A 90 4.10 -4.91 13.09
C SER A 90 2.98 -4.46 12.16
N ILE A 91 3.37 -3.76 11.10
CA ILE A 91 2.47 -3.35 10.02
C ILE A 91 2.89 -4.09 8.75
N VAL A 92 2.11 -5.11 8.40
CA VAL A 92 2.43 -6.06 7.32
C VAL A 92 1.56 -5.81 6.09
N GLY A 93 2.04 -6.23 4.92
CA GLY A 93 1.30 -6.04 3.66
C GLY A 93 1.25 -4.58 3.20
N ALA A 94 2.26 -3.77 3.54
CA ALA A 94 2.40 -2.38 3.08
C ALA A 94 2.85 -2.29 1.62
N ASN A 95 2.03 -2.83 0.74
CA ASN A 95 2.25 -2.90 -0.71
C ASN A 95 0.97 -2.51 -1.48
N ALA A 96 1.08 -2.40 -2.80
CA ALA A 96 -0.03 -1.99 -3.67
C ALA A 96 -1.20 -2.99 -3.63
N ARG A 97 -0.90 -4.30 -3.54
CA ARG A 97 -1.89 -5.39 -3.63
C ARG A 97 -2.66 -5.55 -2.32
N SER A 98 -1.98 -6.01 -1.28
CA SER A 98 -2.58 -6.33 0.02
C SER A 98 -2.93 -5.07 0.81
N GLY A 99 -2.19 -3.98 0.61
CA GLY A 99 -2.41 -2.70 1.28
C GLY A 99 -3.38 -1.80 0.52
N LEU A 100 -2.91 -1.16 -0.56
CA LEU A 100 -3.69 -0.11 -1.24
C LEU A 100 -5.00 -0.62 -1.84
N ALA A 101 -5.01 -1.79 -2.49
CA ALA A 101 -6.23 -2.30 -3.11
C ALA A 101 -7.35 -2.56 -2.09
N HIS A 102 -6.99 -3.08 -0.91
CA HIS A 102 -7.94 -3.26 0.20
C HIS A 102 -8.36 -1.93 0.81
N ALA A 103 -7.44 -0.98 0.99
CA ALA A 103 -7.78 0.35 1.50
C ALA A 103 -8.79 1.08 0.59
N LEU A 104 -8.64 0.95 -0.73
CA LEU A 104 -9.59 1.47 -1.72
C LEU A 104 -10.96 0.79 -1.57
N ALA A 105 -11.00 -0.53 -1.39
CA ALA A 105 -12.24 -1.27 -1.17
C ALA A 105 -12.96 -0.85 0.10
N GLU A 106 -12.27 -0.83 1.23
CA GLU A 106 -12.82 -0.44 2.53
C GLU A 106 -13.36 0.99 2.52
N GLN A 107 -12.62 1.93 1.91
CA GLN A 107 -13.09 3.30 1.79
C GLN A 107 -14.42 3.39 1.02
N GLU A 108 -14.56 2.64 -0.07
CA GLU A 108 -15.77 2.66 -0.87
C GLU A 108 -16.93 1.91 -0.21
N ILE A 109 -16.65 0.81 0.49
CA ILE A 109 -17.64 0.10 1.31
C ILE A 109 -18.22 1.02 2.39
N ARG A 110 -17.37 1.79 3.09
CA ARG A 110 -17.81 2.72 4.15
C ARG A 110 -18.64 3.88 3.62
N ARG A 111 -18.50 4.23 2.33
CA ARG A 111 -19.23 5.32 1.68
C ARG A 111 -20.63 4.90 1.21
N VAL A 112 -20.92 3.61 1.13
CA VAL A 112 -22.21 3.10 0.65
C VAL A 112 -23.08 2.61 1.80
N GLY A 113 -24.40 2.73 1.64
CA GLY A 113 -25.34 2.31 2.67
C GLY A 113 -25.40 0.79 2.84
N VAL A 114 -25.66 0.07 1.74
CA VAL A 114 -25.69 -1.40 1.73
C VAL A 114 -24.87 -1.91 0.54
N PRO A 115 -23.65 -2.44 0.77
CA PRO A 115 -22.90 -3.10 -0.29
C PRO A 115 -23.59 -4.41 -0.68
N LEU A 116 -23.79 -4.63 -1.98
CA LEU A 116 -24.34 -5.86 -2.55
C LEU A 116 -23.23 -6.77 -3.08
N GLU A 117 -22.27 -6.21 -3.80
CA GLU A 117 -21.14 -6.93 -4.36
C GLU A 117 -19.88 -6.06 -4.26
N VAL A 118 -18.77 -6.68 -3.87
CA VAL A 118 -17.44 -6.06 -3.87
C VAL A 118 -16.49 -6.99 -4.61
N SER A 119 -15.69 -6.44 -5.52
CA SER A 119 -14.58 -7.18 -6.13
C SER A 119 -13.34 -6.32 -6.23
N ILE A 120 -12.18 -6.92 -5.96
CA ILE A 120 -10.88 -6.30 -6.03
C ILE A 120 -10.10 -6.93 -7.19
N GLY A 121 -9.42 -6.11 -7.97
CA GLY A 121 -8.54 -6.51 -9.05
C GLY A 121 -7.19 -5.82 -8.92
N TRP A 122 -6.11 -6.54 -9.23
CA TRP A 122 -4.80 -5.94 -9.42
C TRP A 122 -4.06 -6.62 -10.55
N THR A 123 -3.06 -5.90 -11.08
CA THR A 123 -2.17 -6.48 -12.08
C THR A 123 -0.98 -7.19 -11.45
N THR A 124 -0.37 -8.08 -12.22
CA THR A 124 0.94 -8.70 -11.89
C THR A 124 1.79 -8.71 -13.15
N GLU A 125 3.11 -8.74 -13.02
CA GLU A 125 3.96 -8.96 -14.18
C GLU A 125 3.63 -10.31 -14.84
N GLY A 126 3.44 -10.30 -16.17
CA GLY A 126 3.25 -11.51 -16.94
C GLY A 126 2.53 -11.29 -18.27
N GLN A 127 2.27 -12.39 -18.97
CA GLN A 127 1.58 -12.35 -20.25
C GLN A 127 0.06 -12.23 -20.08
N GLU A 128 -0.53 -11.24 -20.75
CA GLU A 128 -1.98 -11.03 -20.75
C GLU A 128 -2.79 -12.28 -21.07
N LEU A 129 -3.87 -12.46 -20.32
CA LEU A 129 -4.80 -13.55 -20.55
C LEU A 129 -5.73 -13.25 -21.73
N ARG A 130 -6.18 -14.31 -22.41
CA ARG A 130 -7.17 -14.20 -23.52
C ARG A 130 -8.60 -14.52 -23.09
N ARG A 131 -8.80 -14.93 -21.84
CA ARG A 131 -10.09 -15.34 -21.25
C ARG A 131 -10.05 -15.19 -19.74
N GLY A 132 -11.21 -15.01 -19.11
CA GLY A 132 -11.34 -14.91 -17.66
C GLY A 132 -12.48 -14.00 -17.26
N THR A 133 -12.31 -13.30 -16.15
CA THR A 133 -13.19 -12.19 -15.74
C THR A 133 -12.61 -10.89 -16.29
N ALA A 134 -13.41 -10.08 -16.98
CA ALA A 134 -12.97 -8.78 -17.46
C ALA A 134 -12.90 -7.80 -16.28
N ILE A 135 -11.74 -7.17 -16.08
CA ILE A 135 -11.51 -6.17 -15.04
C ILE A 135 -11.04 -4.89 -15.73
N ALA A 136 -11.69 -3.77 -15.41
CA ALA A 136 -11.31 -2.45 -15.91
C ALA A 136 -10.31 -1.79 -14.95
N PHE A 137 -9.16 -1.38 -15.48
CA PHE A 137 -8.18 -0.53 -14.80
C PHE A 137 -8.17 0.87 -15.44
N PRO A 138 -7.68 1.89 -14.73
CA PRO A 138 -7.46 3.21 -15.33
C PRO A 138 -6.42 3.18 -16.46
N ASP A 139 -6.41 4.24 -17.27
CA ASP A 139 -5.34 4.45 -18.24
C ASP A 139 -3.97 4.54 -17.53
N PRO A 140 -2.89 4.02 -18.13
CA PRO A 140 -2.81 3.49 -19.51
C PRO A 140 -3.12 1.98 -19.63
N ILE A 141 -3.54 1.30 -18.56
CA ILE A 141 -3.69 -0.16 -18.54
C ILE A 141 -4.96 -0.60 -19.26
N GLY A 142 -6.08 0.07 -19.00
CA GLY A 142 -7.36 -0.27 -19.60
C GLY A 142 -7.95 -1.60 -19.11
N SER A 143 -8.76 -2.25 -19.95
CA SER A 143 -9.49 -3.47 -19.57
C SER A 143 -8.70 -4.74 -19.86
N LEU A 144 -8.57 -5.62 -18.87
CA LEU A 144 -7.81 -6.87 -18.97
C LEU A 144 -8.65 -8.09 -18.54
N TRP A 145 -8.26 -9.26 -19.05
CA TRP A 145 -8.76 -10.53 -18.55
C TRP A 145 -7.97 -10.96 -17.31
N ALA A 146 -8.70 -11.32 -16.26
CA ALA A 146 -8.13 -11.72 -14.98
C ALA A 146 -8.57 -13.13 -14.56
N ARG A 147 -7.71 -13.78 -13.78
CA ARG A 147 -8.02 -15.03 -13.07
C ARG A 147 -8.43 -14.72 -11.64
N ARG A 148 -9.33 -15.51 -11.07
CA ARG A 148 -9.69 -15.38 -9.66
C ARG A 148 -8.54 -15.88 -8.78
N ALA A 149 -8.17 -15.09 -7.78
CA ALA A 149 -7.22 -15.48 -6.74
C ALA A 149 -7.96 -16.03 -5.52
N PRO A 150 -7.34 -16.92 -4.73
CA PRO A 150 -7.79 -17.21 -3.38
C PRO A 150 -7.83 -15.91 -2.56
N SER A 151 -8.94 -15.65 -1.89
CA SER A 151 -9.09 -14.49 -1.00
C SER A 151 -10.14 -14.83 0.05
N LEU A 152 -9.89 -14.40 1.29
CA LEU A 152 -10.77 -14.64 2.43
C LEU A 152 -11.78 -13.52 2.65
N VAL A 153 -11.59 -12.35 2.03
CA VAL A 153 -12.39 -11.14 2.30
C VAL A 153 -13.36 -10.86 1.15
N HIS A 154 -12.81 -10.51 -0.02
CA HIS A 154 -13.59 -10.19 -1.21
C HIS A 154 -13.12 -11.01 -2.41
N PRO A 155 -13.99 -11.31 -3.38
CA PRO A 155 -13.58 -11.82 -4.68
C PRO A 155 -12.42 -11.00 -5.26
N THR A 156 -11.27 -11.65 -5.39
CA THR A 156 -10.03 -11.05 -5.85
C THR A 156 -9.66 -11.57 -7.23
N PHE A 157 -9.19 -10.68 -8.10
CA PHE A 157 -8.81 -10.99 -9.48
C PHE A 157 -7.40 -10.50 -9.79
N VAL A 158 -6.61 -11.34 -10.46
CA VAL A 158 -5.24 -11.02 -10.87
C VAL A 158 -5.16 -11.01 -12.38
N ALA A 159 -4.79 -9.86 -12.94
CA ALA A 159 -4.60 -9.64 -14.37
C ALA A 159 -3.10 -9.53 -14.70
N PRO A 160 -2.48 -10.51 -15.38
CA PRO A 160 -1.12 -10.35 -15.85
C PRO A 160 -1.02 -9.25 -16.91
N VAL A 161 -0.01 -8.38 -16.82
CA VAL A 161 0.29 -7.32 -17.78
C VAL A 161 1.80 -7.27 -18.03
N PRO A 162 2.26 -7.06 -19.28
CA PRO A 162 3.68 -6.92 -19.58
C PRO A 162 4.19 -5.53 -19.17
N GLY A 163 5.48 -5.46 -18.84
CA GLY A 163 6.18 -4.22 -18.55
C GLY A 163 5.97 -3.71 -17.13
N GLU A 164 6.25 -2.43 -16.93
CA GLU A 164 6.42 -1.84 -15.60
C GLU A 164 5.14 -1.25 -15.01
N TRP A 165 4.07 -1.14 -15.81
CA TRP A 165 2.80 -0.59 -15.36
C TRP A 165 2.05 -1.58 -14.47
N ALA A 166 1.48 -1.08 -13.38
CA ALA A 166 0.58 -1.81 -12.54
C ALA A 166 -0.70 -1.03 -12.22
N GLY A 167 -1.77 -1.77 -12.00
CA GLY A 167 -3.10 -1.24 -11.80
C GLY A 167 -3.80 -1.90 -10.62
N LEU A 168 -4.57 -1.10 -9.90
CA LEU A 168 -5.51 -1.54 -8.88
C LEU A 168 -6.91 -1.16 -9.33
N SER A 169 -7.88 -2.02 -9.06
CA SER A 169 -9.28 -1.83 -9.44
C SER A 169 -10.17 -2.36 -8.33
N VAL A 170 -11.18 -1.58 -7.96
CA VAL A 170 -12.16 -1.88 -6.94
C VAL A 170 -13.52 -1.58 -7.52
N ARG A 171 -14.38 -2.57 -7.55
CA ARG A 171 -15.79 -2.43 -7.94
C ARG A 171 -16.67 -2.67 -6.73
N VAL A 172 -17.51 -1.69 -6.40
CA VAL A 172 -18.52 -1.78 -5.35
C VAL A 172 -19.89 -1.54 -5.96
N THR A 173 -20.71 -2.58 -5.95
CA THR A 173 -22.14 -2.48 -6.26
C THR A 173 -22.91 -2.30 -4.96
N SER A 174 -23.80 -1.33 -4.91
CA SER A 174 -24.56 -1.00 -3.71
C SER A 174 -26.03 -0.71 -4.00
N ALA A 175 -26.88 -1.00 -3.02
CA ALA A 175 -28.29 -0.62 -3.03
C ALA A 175 -28.49 0.70 -2.28
N SER A 176 -29.31 1.56 -2.87
CA SER A 176 -29.78 2.79 -2.24
C SER A 176 -31.28 2.97 -2.47
N ARG A 177 -31.89 3.99 -1.86
CA ARG A 177 -33.29 4.36 -2.17
C ARG A 177 -33.49 4.76 -3.63
N ALA A 178 -32.44 5.17 -4.33
CA ALA A 178 -32.47 5.57 -5.73
C ALA A 178 -32.30 4.40 -6.70
N GLY A 179 -32.08 3.18 -6.21
CA GLY A 179 -31.82 1.99 -7.02
C GLY A 179 -30.45 1.38 -6.74
N VAL A 180 -30.00 0.53 -7.66
CA VAL A 180 -28.70 -0.13 -7.62
C VAL A 180 -27.69 0.72 -8.38
N SER A 181 -26.51 0.92 -7.79
CA SER A 181 -25.42 1.64 -8.44
C SER A 181 -24.12 0.86 -8.32
N THR A 182 -23.29 0.96 -9.35
CA THR A 182 -21.97 0.36 -9.39
C THR A 182 -20.93 1.45 -9.49
N LYS A 183 -20.01 1.47 -8.52
CA LYS A 183 -18.86 2.37 -8.52
C LYS A 183 -17.59 1.57 -8.79
N LEU A 184 -16.78 2.08 -9.71
CA LEU A 184 -15.45 1.58 -10.03
C LEU A 184 -14.43 2.63 -9.59
N VAL A 185 -13.45 2.21 -8.82
CA VAL A 185 -12.32 3.02 -8.38
C VAL A 185 -11.04 2.30 -8.77
N GLY A 186 -10.05 3.03 -9.24
CA GLY A 186 -8.78 2.41 -9.60
C GLY A 186 -7.61 3.36 -9.54
N VAL A 187 -6.42 2.77 -9.60
CA VAL A 187 -5.14 3.46 -9.67
C VAL A 187 -4.31 2.78 -10.75
N ALA A 188 -3.52 3.54 -11.51
CA ALA A 188 -2.54 3.00 -12.43
C ALA A 188 -1.26 3.83 -12.36
N ASP A 189 -0.12 3.18 -12.14
CA ASP A 189 1.21 3.78 -12.14
C ASP A 189 2.28 2.70 -12.38
N LEU A 190 3.57 3.06 -12.34
CA LEU A 190 4.65 2.09 -12.29
C LEU A 190 4.51 1.22 -11.04
N ALA A 191 4.64 -0.10 -11.19
CA ALA A 191 4.48 -1.09 -10.12
C ALA A 191 5.29 -0.73 -8.87
N ILE A 192 6.58 -0.45 -9.08
CA ILE A 192 7.50 -0.09 -8.01
C ILE A 192 7.14 1.26 -7.35
N HIS A 193 6.46 2.17 -8.07
CA HIS A 193 6.01 3.43 -7.48
C HIS A 193 4.79 3.23 -6.60
N LEU A 194 3.83 2.39 -7.02
CA LEU A 194 2.68 2.03 -6.19
C LEU A 194 3.10 1.36 -4.88
N ASP A 195 4.04 0.41 -4.95
CA ASP A 195 4.58 -0.23 -3.75
C ASP A 195 5.37 0.77 -2.87
N ALA A 196 6.13 1.67 -3.47
CA ALA A 196 6.87 2.70 -2.72
C ALA A 196 5.95 3.68 -1.99
N ILE A 197 4.85 4.12 -2.64
CA ILE A 197 3.83 4.96 -1.99
C ILE A 197 3.12 4.19 -0.89
N ALA A 198 2.77 2.92 -1.12
CA ALA A 198 2.16 2.06 -0.10
C ALA A 198 3.05 1.98 1.15
N LEU A 199 4.33 1.67 0.97
CA LEU A 199 5.28 1.53 2.07
C LEU A 199 5.48 2.86 2.82
N ALA A 200 5.64 3.97 2.09
CA ALA A 200 5.80 5.30 2.66
C ALA A 200 4.55 5.80 3.41
N ALA A 201 3.35 5.57 2.86
CA ALA A 201 2.11 5.98 3.48
C ALA A 201 1.82 5.18 4.76
N ALA A 202 2.14 3.89 4.77
CA ALA A 202 2.05 3.06 5.97
C ALA A 202 2.99 3.57 7.06
N ALA A 203 4.24 3.87 6.72
CA ALA A 203 5.22 4.47 7.63
C ALA A 203 4.76 5.81 8.23
N ALA A 204 4.27 6.72 7.39
CA ALA A 204 3.78 8.01 7.87
C ALA A 204 2.54 7.89 8.76
N THR A 205 1.69 6.91 8.50
CA THR A 205 0.50 6.63 9.34
C THR A 205 0.90 6.01 10.67
N ALA A 206 1.86 5.08 10.66
CA ALA A 206 2.39 4.41 11.84
C ALA A 206 3.17 5.33 12.78
N ALA A 207 3.76 6.40 12.24
CA ALA A 207 4.48 7.40 13.02
C ALA A 207 3.56 8.29 13.88
N ASP A 208 2.23 8.15 13.78
CA ASP A 208 1.29 8.82 14.66
C ASP A 208 1.31 8.16 16.06
N PRO A 209 1.51 8.92 17.15
CA PRO A 209 1.49 8.39 18.52
C PRO A 209 0.21 7.64 18.91
N GLY A 210 -0.89 7.81 18.17
CA GLY A 210 -2.15 7.10 18.39
C GLY A 210 -2.26 5.75 17.67
N TYR A 211 -1.26 5.33 16.90
CA TYR A 211 -1.31 4.06 16.17
C TYR A 211 -1.28 2.88 17.16
N PRO A 212 -2.20 1.90 17.06
CA PRO A 212 -2.30 0.85 18.08
C PRO A 212 -1.10 -0.11 18.05
N ALA A 213 -0.79 -0.64 19.24
CA ALA A 213 0.31 -1.56 19.50
C ALA A 213 -0.11 -3.02 19.30
N ASP A 214 -0.40 -3.41 18.06
CA ASP A 214 -0.78 -4.78 17.66
C ASP A 214 -0.32 -5.06 16.22
N VAL A 215 -0.59 -6.25 15.71
CA VAL A 215 -0.35 -6.61 14.31
C VAL A 215 -1.45 -6.02 13.45
N HIS A 216 -1.06 -5.22 12.46
CA HIS A 216 -1.99 -4.54 11.59
C HIS A 216 -1.67 -4.72 10.11
N GLN A 217 -2.72 -4.80 9.30
CA GLN A 217 -2.61 -4.46 7.89
C GLN A 217 -2.89 -2.96 7.73
N PRO A 218 -2.19 -2.25 6.83
CA PRO A 218 -2.25 -0.78 6.77
C PRO A 218 -3.65 -0.25 6.42
N TRP A 219 -4.43 -1.01 5.65
CA TRP A 219 -5.78 -0.62 5.24
C TRP A 219 -6.80 -0.57 6.39
N TRP A 220 -6.45 -1.03 7.58
CA TRP A 220 -7.31 -0.89 8.76
C TRP A 220 -7.47 0.56 9.22
N SER A 221 -6.49 1.42 8.88
CA SER A 221 -6.52 2.84 9.18
C SER A 221 -7.03 3.65 7.99
N ASP A 222 -8.07 4.46 8.21
CA ASP A 222 -8.58 5.40 7.19
C ASP A 222 -7.50 6.44 6.80
N ALA A 223 -6.53 6.69 7.67
CA ALA A 223 -5.42 7.60 7.41
C ALA A 223 -4.43 7.06 6.38
N TYR A 224 -4.34 5.74 6.18
CA TYR A 224 -3.39 5.13 5.25
C TYR A 224 -3.62 5.54 3.80
N LEU A 225 -4.85 5.37 3.30
CA LEU A 225 -5.19 5.77 1.93
C LEU A 225 -5.15 7.30 1.76
N ALA A 226 -5.58 8.05 2.78
CA ALA A 226 -5.47 9.51 2.77
C ALA A 226 -4.01 9.95 2.64
N LYS A 227 -3.09 9.33 3.39
CA LYS A 227 -1.65 9.59 3.31
C LYS A 227 -1.08 9.21 1.95
N ALA A 228 -1.47 8.07 1.38
CA ALA A 228 -1.04 7.71 0.03
C ALA A 228 -1.45 8.76 -1.01
N ILE A 229 -2.68 9.29 -0.93
CA ILE A 229 -3.18 10.37 -1.80
C ILE A 229 -2.39 11.66 -1.59
N GLU A 230 -2.16 12.07 -0.33
CA GLU A 230 -1.35 13.24 0.00
C GLU A 230 0.10 13.15 -0.54
N MET A 231 0.63 11.92 -0.60
CA MET A 231 1.97 11.61 -1.13
C MET A 231 2.01 11.44 -2.66
N GLY A 232 0.88 11.59 -3.36
CA GLY A 232 0.83 11.62 -4.82
C GLY A 232 0.05 10.47 -5.48
N LEU A 233 -0.59 9.57 -4.72
CA LEU A 233 -1.45 8.53 -5.30
C LEU A 233 -2.63 9.17 -6.03
N THR A 234 -2.74 8.92 -7.33
CA THR A 234 -3.86 9.42 -8.14
C THR A 234 -4.93 8.36 -8.28
N VAL A 235 -6.15 8.69 -7.84
CA VAL A 235 -7.29 7.77 -7.87
C VAL A 235 -8.27 8.18 -8.96
N ALA A 236 -8.56 7.27 -9.87
CA ALA A 236 -9.59 7.42 -10.89
C ALA A 236 -10.91 6.81 -10.40
N THR A 237 -12.03 7.45 -10.73
CA THR A 237 -13.37 6.99 -10.31
C THR A 237 -14.36 7.02 -11.47
N HIS A 238 -15.20 6.00 -11.57
CA HIS A 238 -16.32 5.92 -12.50
C HIS A 238 -17.57 5.40 -11.77
N THR A 239 -18.74 5.94 -12.07
CA THR A 239 -20.01 5.50 -11.46
C THR A 239 -21.03 5.25 -12.55
N ALA A 240 -21.63 4.06 -12.53
CA ALA A 240 -22.76 3.67 -13.37
C ALA A 240 -24.01 3.47 -12.50
N GLN A 241 -25.15 3.96 -12.98
CA GLN A 241 -26.46 3.72 -12.37
C GLN A 241 -27.24 2.76 -13.25
N ASP A 242 -27.71 1.66 -12.67
CA ASP A 242 -28.60 0.75 -13.37
C ASP A 242 -30.03 1.29 -13.19
N THR A 243 -30.58 1.85 -14.26
CA THR A 243 -31.98 2.31 -14.35
C THR A 243 -32.96 1.17 -14.51
#